data_AF-A0A6G1JKQ3-F1
#
_entry.id   AF-A0A6G1JKQ3-F1
#
_cell.length_a   1.000
_cell.length_b   1.000
_cell.length_c   1.000
_cell.angle_alpha   90.00
_cell.angle_beta   90.00
_cell.angle_gamma   90.00
#
_symmetry.space_group_name_H-M   'P 1'
#
loop_
_entity.id
_entity.type
_entity.pdbx_description
1 polymer ?
#
loop_
_entity_poly.entity_id
_entity_poly.type
_entity_poly.pdbx_seq_one_letter_code
_entity_poly.pdbx_strand_id
1 'polypeptide(L)'
;MRAIKEAEELEKRKKESEEKAKAEFERRVEEEVARRVSRETKSTDLERQLPIAFKDAVGRKYIFPYHLCNTWDGMEKLIKQAFADADSMIEYVHEGKYDLIDEDGGIILSSYWEHAIQP
;
A
#
# COMPACT_ATOMS: atom_id res chain seq x y z
N MET A 1 -60.32 29.06 -7.98
CA MET A 1 -58.92 29.47 -7.73
C MET A 1 -58.24 28.76 -6.55
N ARG A 2 -58.91 28.38 -5.45
CA ARG A 2 -58.27 27.68 -4.31
C ARG A 2 -57.71 26.28 -4.62
N ALA A 3 -58.47 25.45 -5.35
CA ALA A 3 -58.06 24.08 -5.65
C ALA A 3 -56.78 23.94 -6.52
N ILE A 4 -56.49 24.95 -7.37
CA ILE A 4 -55.27 24.95 -8.20
C ILE A 4 -54.03 25.25 -7.34
N LYS A 5 -54.15 26.20 -6.39
CA LYS A 5 -53.06 26.54 -5.46
C LYS A 5 -52.67 25.36 -4.55
N GLU A 6 -53.65 24.60 -4.06
CA GLU A 6 -53.40 23.42 -3.22
C GLU A 6 -52.69 22.30 -3.99
N ALA A 7 -53.01 22.10 -5.27
CA ALA A 7 -52.34 21.12 -6.12
C ALA A 7 -50.88 21.49 -6.40
N GLU A 8 -50.58 22.77 -6.68
CA GLU A 8 -49.21 23.27 -6.86
C GLU A 8 -48.37 23.16 -5.57
N GLU A 9 -48.96 23.43 -4.40
CA GLU A 9 -48.27 23.28 -3.12
C GLU A 9 -47.92 21.82 -2.81
N LEU A 10 -48.80 20.89 -3.17
CA LEU A 10 -48.57 19.45 -2.99
C LEU A 10 -47.45 18.93 -3.91
N GLU A 11 -47.43 19.39 -5.16
CA GLU A 11 -46.39 19.02 -6.13
C GLU A 11 -45.02 19.59 -5.72
N LYS A 12 -45.00 20.84 -5.23
CA LYS A 12 -43.79 21.46 -4.68
C LYS A 12 -43.26 20.69 -3.47
N ARG A 13 -44.13 20.29 -2.54
CA ARG A 13 -43.76 19.46 -1.38
C ARG A 13 -43.22 18.09 -1.78
N LYS A 14 -43.78 17.47 -2.84
CA LYS A 14 -43.26 16.20 -3.37
C LYS A 14 -41.86 16.36 -3.95
N LYS A 15 -41.64 17.36 -4.82
CA LYS A 15 -40.32 17.66 -5.39
C LYS A 15 -39.28 17.97 -4.30
N GLU A 16 -39.63 18.78 -3.31
CA GLU A 16 -38.75 19.06 -2.16
C GLU A 16 -38.45 17.80 -1.34
N SER A 17 -39.42 16.89 -1.19
CA SER A 17 -39.20 15.61 -0.49
C SER A 17 -38.31 14.66 -1.28
N GLU A 18 -38.44 14.63 -2.61
CA GLU A 18 -37.63 13.80 -3.51
C GLU A 18 -36.20 14.32 -3.60
N GLU A 19 -36.00 15.64 -3.68
CA GLU A 19 -34.67 16.26 -3.64
C GLU A 19 -33.99 16.01 -2.30
N LYS A 20 -34.71 16.13 -1.18
CA LYS A 20 -34.17 15.81 0.15
C LYS A 20 -33.79 14.33 0.25
N ALA A 21 -34.63 13.43 -0.24
CA ALA A 21 -34.34 11.99 -0.24
C ALA A 21 -33.13 11.67 -1.14
N LYS A 22 -33.02 12.31 -2.30
CA LYS A 22 -31.88 12.15 -3.21
C LYS A 22 -30.59 12.69 -2.60
N ALA A 23 -30.61 13.89 -2.04
CA ALA A 23 -29.45 14.48 -1.37
C ALA A 23 -29.00 13.67 -0.15
N GLU A 24 -29.94 13.13 0.63
CA GLU A 24 -29.61 12.26 1.75
C GLU A 24 -28.99 10.93 1.28
N PHE A 25 -29.55 10.33 0.21
CA PHE A 25 -28.99 9.12 -0.38
C PHE A 25 -27.57 9.36 -0.91
N GLU A 26 -27.35 10.45 -1.64
CA GLU A 26 -26.05 10.82 -2.19
C GLU A 26 -25.01 11.05 -1.07
N ARG A 27 -25.39 11.76 0.00
CA ARG A 27 -24.54 11.94 1.19
C ARG A 27 -24.18 10.60 1.86
N ARG A 28 -25.13 9.67 1.98
CA ARG A 28 -24.88 8.33 2.55
C ARG A 28 -23.94 7.50 1.67
N VAL A 29 -24.09 7.60 0.35
CA VAL A 29 -23.19 6.93 -0.61
C VAL A 29 -21.78 7.50 -0.50
N GLU A 30 -21.64 8.83 -0.50
CA GLU A 30 -20.34 9.49 -0.41
C GLU A 30 -19.61 9.18 0.91
N GLU A 31 -20.35 9.15 2.03
CA GLU A 31 -19.82 8.78 3.35
C GLU A 31 -19.36 7.31 3.40
N GLU A 32 -20.12 6.38 2.80
CA GLU A 32 -19.76 4.97 2.72
C GLU A 32 -18.55 4.74 1.79
N VAL A 33 -18.49 5.44 0.66
CA VAL A 33 -17.34 5.39 -0.26
C VAL A 33 -16.09 5.91 0.45
N ALA A 34 -16.17 7.07 1.11
CA ALA A 34 -15.05 7.63 1.87
C ALA A 34 -14.57 6.69 2.99
N ARG A 35 -15.49 6.03 3.71
CA ARG A 35 -15.16 5.02 4.73
C ARG A 35 -14.46 3.80 4.14
N ARG A 36 -14.90 3.29 2.98
CA ARG A 36 -14.28 2.15 2.30
C ARG A 36 -12.87 2.49 1.82
N VAL A 37 -12.73 3.61 1.11
CA VAL A 37 -11.42 4.11 0.64
C VAL A 37 -10.46 4.31 1.81
N SER A 38 -10.91 4.90 2.93
CA SER A 38 -10.06 5.09 4.12
C SER A 38 -9.66 3.78 4.80
N ARG A 39 -10.54 2.76 4.82
CA ARG A 39 -10.18 1.44 5.35
C ARG A 39 -9.15 0.75 4.45
N GLU A 40 -9.37 0.75 3.14
CA GLU A 40 -8.46 0.13 2.18
C GLU A 40 -7.07 0.77 2.22
N THR A 41 -6.98 2.11 2.21
CA THR A 41 -5.69 2.80 2.32
C THR A 41 -4.95 2.46 3.63
N LYS A 42 -5.65 2.50 4.77
CA LYS A 42 -5.05 2.13 6.07
C LYS A 42 -4.56 0.68 6.10
N SER A 43 -5.31 -0.26 5.52
CA SER A 43 -4.88 -1.66 5.43
C SER A 43 -3.59 -1.78 4.60
N THR A 44 -3.53 -1.11 3.44
CA THR A 44 -2.33 -1.15 2.59
C THR A 44 -1.11 -0.50 3.22
N ASP A 45 -1.27 0.55 4.05
CA ASP A 45 -0.16 1.16 4.77
C ASP A 45 0.37 0.26 5.89
N LEU A 46 -0.51 -0.44 6.61
CA LEU A 46 -0.10 -1.40 7.64
C LEU A 46 0.65 -2.58 7.03
N GLU A 47 0.15 -3.13 5.92
CA GLU A 47 0.83 -4.19 5.18
C GLU A 47 2.21 -3.71 4.68
N ARG A 48 2.32 -2.48 4.17
CA ARG A 48 3.61 -1.90 3.75
C ARG A 48 4.60 -1.64 4.89
N GLN A 49 4.15 -1.68 6.14
CA GLN A 49 5.00 -1.51 7.32
C GLN A 49 5.45 -2.83 7.93
N LEU A 50 4.93 -3.98 7.48
CA LEU A 50 5.43 -5.25 7.97
C LEU A 50 6.91 -5.42 7.61
N PRO A 51 7.73 -5.88 8.56
CA PRO A 51 9.16 -6.04 8.33
C PRO A 51 9.47 -7.36 7.60
N ILE A 52 10.32 -7.29 6.58
CA ILE A 52 10.88 -8.47 5.93
C ILE A 52 12.12 -8.93 6.68
N ALA A 53 12.19 -10.24 6.94
CA ALA A 53 13.41 -10.89 7.38
C ALA A 53 14.24 -11.32 6.16
N PHE A 54 15.53 -10.96 6.16
CA PHE A 54 16.47 -11.32 5.11
C PHE A 54 17.68 -12.03 5.72
N LYS A 55 18.19 -13.06 5.04
CA LYS A 55 19.42 -13.75 5.46
C LYS A 55 20.48 -13.57 4.38
N ASP A 56 21.65 -13.06 4.77
CA ASP A 56 22.76 -12.94 3.83
C ASP A 56 23.52 -14.27 3.64
N ALA A 57 24.42 -14.29 2.66
CA ALA A 57 25.24 -15.46 2.32
C ALA A 57 26.18 -15.93 3.45
N VAL A 58 26.42 -15.09 4.47
CA VAL A 58 27.25 -15.39 5.65
C VAL A 58 26.39 -15.80 6.85
N GLY A 59 25.07 -15.83 6.68
CA GLY A 59 24.10 -16.26 7.68
C GLY A 59 23.65 -15.19 8.67
N ARG A 60 23.97 -13.91 8.44
CA ARG A 60 23.46 -12.79 9.24
C ARG A 60 22.00 -12.54 8.87
N LYS A 61 21.16 -12.39 9.90
CA LYS A 61 19.74 -12.08 9.74
C LYS A 61 19.51 -10.58 9.87
N TYR A 62 18.97 -9.98 8.83
CA TYR A 62 18.52 -8.60 8.81
C TYR A 62 16.99 -8.56 8.89
N ILE A 63 16.48 -7.48 9.46
CA ILE A 63 15.05 -7.19 9.50
C ILE A 63 14.89 -5.77 8.98
N PHE A 64 14.27 -5.63 7.81
CA PHE A 64 14.06 -4.35 7.15
C PHE A 64 12.56 -4.06 7.01
N PRO A 65 12.10 -2.84 7.30
CA PRO A 65 10.73 -2.44 6.97
C PRO A 65 10.44 -2.60 5.47
N TYR A 66 9.33 -3.25 5.09
CA TYR A 66 9.01 -3.53 3.67
C TYR A 66 9.13 -2.30 2.77
N HIS A 67 8.56 -1.16 3.17
CA HIS A 67 8.63 0.08 2.38
C HIS A 67 10.05 0.60 2.04
N LEU A 68 11.11 0.10 2.70
CA LEU A 68 12.50 0.46 2.39
C LEU A 68 13.18 -0.55 1.45
N CYS A 69 12.69 -1.78 1.41
CA CYS A 69 13.23 -2.86 0.59
C CYS A 69 12.26 -3.33 -0.50
N ASN A 70 11.09 -2.71 -0.68
CA ASN A 70 10.07 -3.11 -1.66
C ASN A 70 10.48 -2.94 -3.13
N THR A 71 11.65 -2.36 -3.40
CA THR A 71 12.26 -2.22 -4.73
C THR A 71 13.70 -2.71 -4.68
N TRP A 72 14.22 -3.19 -5.81
CA TRP A 72 15.61 -3.65 -5.87
C TRP A 72 16.59 -2.54 -5.47
N ASP A 73 16.38 -1.31 -5.94
CA ASP A 73 17.22 -0.15 -5.61
C ASP A 73 17.25 0.13 -4.11
N GLY A 74 16.10 0.06 -3.44
CA GLY A 74 16.00 0.20 -1.98
C GLY A 74 16.74 -0.91 -1.25
N MET A 75 16.55 -2.16 -1.67
CA MET A 75 17.27 -3.31 -1.11
C MET A 75 18.79 -3.20 -1.32
N GLU A 76 19.24 -2.85 -2.52
CA GLU A 76 20.66 -2.70 -2.86
C GLU A 76 21.34 -1.63 -2.00
N LYS A 77 20.65 -0.52 -1.69
CA LYS A 77 21.14 0.49 -0.75
C LYS A 77 21.30 -0.06 0.66
N LEU A 78 20.32 -0.82 1.16
CA LEU A 78 20.39 -1.44 2.48
C LEU A 78 21.52 -2.48 2.56
N ILE A 79 21.73 -3.25 1.49
CA ILE A 79 22.85 -4.19 1.38
C ILE A 79 24.18 -3.42 1.45
N LYS A 80 24.36 -2.38 0.63
CA LYS A 80 25.60 -1.57 0.67
C LYS A 80 25.86 -0.96 2.05
N GLN A 81 24.81 -0.49 2.73
CA GLN A 81 24.92 0.01 4.11
C GLN A 81 25.32 -1.10 5.10
N ALA A 82 24.72 -2.28 5.00
CA ALA A 82 24.99 -3.41 5.91
C ALA A 82 26.40 -4.00 5.74
N PHE A 83 27.01 -3.84 4.57
CA PHE A 83 28.36 -4.31 4.26
C PHE A 83 29.41 -3.18 4.29
N ALA A 84 29.05 -1.96 4.67
CA ALA A 84 29.97 -0.82 4.73
C ALA A 84 31.13 -1.03 5.72
N ASP A 85 30.91 -1.77 6.81
CA ASP A 85 31.93 -2.06 7.82
C ASP A 85 32.71 -3.37 7.53
N ALA A 86 32.38 -4.08 6.45
CA ALA A 86 33.01 -5.36 6.10
C ALA A 86 34.18 -5.15 5.11
N ASP A 87 35.36 -4.86 5.67
CA ASP A 87 36.59 -4.43 4.96
C ASP A 87 37.03 -5.31 3.77
N SER A 88 36.63 -6.58 3.71
CA SER A 88 37.09 -7.52 2.66
C SER A 88 36.04 -7.90 1.60
N MET A 89 34.76 -7.59 1.79
CA MET A 89 33.67 -7.99 0.87
C MET A 89 32.99 -6.81 0.18
N ILE A 90 33.30 -5.60 0.63
CA ILE A 90 32.66 -4.35 0.17
C ILE A 90 32.77 -4.16 -1.35
N GLU A 91 33.92 -4.46 -1.96
CA GLU A 91 34.14 -4.28 -3.41
C GLU A 91 33.21 -5.16 -4.26
N TYR A 92 33.08 -6.44 -3.92
CA TYR A 92 32.16 -7.37 -4.60
C TYR A 92 30.69 -6.98 -4.42
N VAL A 93 30.33 -6.48 -3.24
CA VAL A 93 28.98 -5.97 -2.96
C VAL A 93 28.70 -4.68 -3.74
N HIS A 94 29.68 -3.78 -3.86
CA HIS A 94 29.53 -2.58 -4.67
C HIS A 94 29.41 -2.87 -6.17
N GLU A 95 30.07 -3.92 -6.65
CA GLU A 95 29.97 -4.40 -8.03
C GLU A 95 28.72 -5.23 -8.33
N GLY A 96 27.84 -5.46 -7.32
CA GLY A 96 26.62 -6.25 -7.50
C GLY A 96 26.85 -7.75 -7.66
N LYS A 97 28.02 -8.26 -7.26
CA LYS A 97 28.43 -9.66 -7.41
C LYS A 97 28.00 -10.50 -6.19
N TYR A 98 26.70 -10.60 -5.97
CA TYR A 98 26.12 -11.42 -4.90
C TYR A 98 24.74 -11.93 -5.29
N ASP A 99 24.37 -13.09 -4.73
CA ASP A 99 23.05 -13.66 -4.89
C ASP A 99 22.24 -13.45 -3.60
N LEU A 100 20.95 -13.12 -3.76
CA LEU A 100 20.00 -13.13 -2.65
C LEU A 100 19.35 -14.51 -2.57
N ILE A 101 19.19 -15.02 -1.35
CA ILE A 101 18.66 -16.35 -1.11
C ILE A 101 17.37 -16.20 -0.31
N ASP A 102 16.32 -16.90 -0.75
CA ASP A 102 15.03 -17.00 -0.06
C ASP A 102 15.09 -17.97 1.14
N GLU A 103 14.06 -18.00 1.98
CA GLU A 103 13.96 -18.92 3.12
C GLU A 103 14.03 -20.41 2.70
N ASP A 104 13.53 -20.74 1.50
CA ASP A 104 13.62 -22.08 0.89
C ASP A 104 14.98 -22.39 0.25
N GLY A 105 15.93 -21.45 0.27
CA GLY A 105 17.25 -21.62 -0.35
C GLY A 105 17.29 -21.33 -1.85
N GLY A 106 16.20 -20.80 -2.42
CA GLY A 106 16.14 -20.38 -3.83
C GLY A 106 16.88 -19.07 -4.07
N ILE A 107 17.52 -18.93 -5.23
CA ILE A 107 18.17 -17.66 -5.62
C ILE A 107 17.12 -16.69 -6.15
N ILE A 108 17.07 -15.49 -5.59
CA ILE A 108 16.20 -14.39 -6.03
C ILE A 108 16.99 -13.50 -6.99
N LEU A 109 16.51 -13.40 -8.22
CA LEU A 109 17.06 -12.48 -9.22
C LEU A 109 16.66 -11.04 -8.89
N SER A 110 17.59 -10.10 -9.07
CA SER A 110 17.32 -8.66 -8.89
C SER A 110 16.12 -8.17 -9.72
N SER A 111 15.99 -8.63 -10.96
CA SER A 111 14.87 -8.29 -11.84
C SER A 111 13.52 -8.89 -11.42
N TYR A 112 13.53 -9.86 -10.51
CA TYR A 112 12.32 -10.50 -9.99
C TYR A 112 12.04 -10.10 -8.53
N TRP A 113 12.87 -9.22 -7.96
CA TRP A 113 12.84 -8.86 -6.56
C TRP A 113 11.44 -8.40 -6.12
N GLU A 114 10.85 -7.41 -6.80
CA GLU A 114 9.53 -6.85 -6.42
C GLU A 114 8.38 -7.86 -6.41
N HIS A 115 8.55 -9.01 -7.09
CA HIS A 115 7.56 -10.08 -7.12
C HIS A 115 7.85 -11.17 -6.09
N ALA A 116 9.13 -11.37 -5.76
CA ALA A 116 9.59 -12.35 -4.79
C ALA A 116 9.29 -11.92 -3.35
N ILE A 117 9.37 -10.62 -3.07
CA ILE A 117 9.19 -10.12 -1.70
C ILE A 117 7.75 -9.69 -1.42
N GLN A 118 7.26 -10.09 -0.25
CA GLN A 118 5.96 -9.69 0.27
C GLN A 118 6.11 -9.36 1.76
N PRO A 119 5.28 -8.43 2.30
CA PRO A 119 5.31 -8.10 3.71
C PRO A 119 4.86 -9.24 4.64
#